data_AF-A0A5C5VH37-F1
#
_entry.id   AF-A0A5C5VH37-F1
#
_cell.length_a   1.000
_cell.length_b   1.000
_cell.length_c   1.000
_cell.angle_alpha   90.00
_cell.angle_beta   90.00
_cell.angle_gamma   90.00
#
_symmetry.space_group_name_H-M   'P 1'
#
loop_
_entity.id
_entity.type
_entity.pdbx_description
1 polymer ?
#
loop_
_entity_poly.entity_id
_entity_poly.type
_entity_poly.pdbx_seq_one_letter_code
_entity_poly.pdbx_strand_id
1 'polypeptide(L)'
;MKYRLPLPALLCLLLVSPAAADTSFVNSGQTNVLLDTAALETAASLSLSGVSDAVIAPGSLGDGSVAFPINPRTASAPLLPTTFAYDSDDFLGTFSGAIEHEGSVLFNSDSVEVGNFTIGFDGARAGTLGGAASGFFVESTVGIAAILFDIENPSSLAATGSSLDIAANLLVSPEFAGFLQQNSLASSDLSGVDVGDALVAAGAVPEPSSVALAGLVVAAAATRRRNR
;
A
#
# COMPACT_ATOMS: atom_id res chain seq x y z
N MET A 1 -46.27 -58.79 21.68
CA MET A 1 -46.45 -57.56 20.89
C MET A 1 -46.68 -56.38 21.82
N LYS A 2 -45.64 -55.58 22.09
CA LYS A 2 -45.72 -54.20 22.59
C LYS A 2 -44.46 -53.48 22.10
N TYR A 3 -44.68 -52.40 21.38
CA TYR A 3 -43.72 -51.68 20.54
C TYR A 3 -42.66 -50.95 21.36
N ARG A 4 -41.38 -51.10 20.99
CA ARG A 4 -40.30 -50.16 21.34
C ARG A 4 -40.19 -49.13 20.20
N LEU A 5 -40.36 -47.85 20.50
CA LEU A 5 -40.02 -46.76 19.56
C LEU A 5 -38.52 -46.47 19.63
N PRO A 6 -37.84 -46.21 18.50
CA PRO A 6 -36.43 -45.84 18.48
C PRO A 6 -36.23 -44.34 18.78
N LEU A 7 -35.15 -44.07 19.51
CA LEU A 7 -34.57 -42.76 19.77
C LEU A 7 -34.16 -42.09 18.44
N PRO A 8 -34.53 -40.82 18.14
CA PRO A 8 -33.99 -40.16 16.96
C PRO A 8 -32.53 -39.79 17.23
N ALA A 9 -31.63 -40.30 16.40
CA ALA A 9 -30.24 -39.91 16.35
C ALA A 9 -30.15 -38.42 16.03
N LEU A 10 -29.71 -37.62 16.99
CA LEU A 10 -29.35 -36.22 16.79
C LEU A 10 -28.04 -36.21 15.99
N LEU A 11 -28.15 -36.17 14.66
CA LEU A 11 -27.02 -35.96 13.76
C LEU A 11 -26.54 -34.52 13.95
N CYS A 12 -25.56 -34.33 14.83
CA CYS A 12 -24.87 -33.06 14.99
C CYS A 12 -23.98 -32.87 13.75
N LEU A 13 -24.52 -32.18 12.75
CA LEU A 13 -23.78 -31.73 11.58
C LEU A 13 -22.78 -30.67 12.06
N LEU A 14 -21.54 -31.09 12.34
CA LEU A 14 -20.41 -30.18 12.44
C LEU A 14 -20.22 -29.53 11.07
N LEU A 15 -20.87 -28.39 10.86
CA LEU A 15 -20.52 -27.49 9.77
C LEU A 15 -19.11 -27.00 10.05
N VAL A 16 -18.12 -27.64 9.43
CA VAL A 16 -16.81 -27.03 9.26
C VAL A 16 -17.04 -25.87 8.30
N SER A 17 -17.23 -24.67 8.85
CA SER A 17 -17.16 -23.46 8.05
C SER A 17 -15.77 -23.41 7.40
N PRO A 18 -15.66 -23.20 6.07
CA PRO A 18 -14.36 -22.81 5.53
C PRO A 18 -13.93 -21.55 6.29
N ALA A 19 -12.67 -21.52 6.73
CA ALA A 19 -12.05 -20.29 7.21
C ALA A 19 -12.24 -19.25 6.10
N ALA A 20 -12.99 -18.19 6.38
CA ALA A 20 -12.99 -17.03 5.50
C ALA A 20 -11.57 -16.45 5.55
N ALA A 21 -10.96 -16.21 4.39
CA ALA A 21 -9.73 -15.44 4.30
C ALA A 21 -9.91 -14.13 5.07
N ASP A 22 -9.01 -13.84 6.02
CA ASP A 22 -9.10 -12.66 6.87
C ASP A 22 -8.49 -11.47 6.12
N THR A 23 -9.20 -11.05 5.06
CA THR A 23 -8.77 -9.94 4.22
C THR A 23 -8.66 -8.69 5.07
N SER A 24 -7.49 -8.08 5.05
CA SER A 24 -7.18 -6.84 5.76
C SER A 24 -7.04 -5.70 4.78
N PHE A 25 -7.59 -4.55 5.14
CA PHE A 25 -7.63 -3.37 4.29
C PHE A 25 -6.77 -2.27 4.87
N VAL A 26 -5.82 -1.75 4.09
CA VAL A 26 -5.09 -0.54 4.46
C VAL A 26 -6.06 0.64 4.49
N ASN A 27 -6.00 1.43 5.57
CA ASN A 27 -6.92 2.55 5.77
C ASN A 27 -6.31 3.82 6.39
N SER A 28 -5.06 3.75 6.84
CA SER A 28 -4.39 4.82 7.58
C SER A 28 -2.88 4.57 7.63
N GLY A 29 -2.14 5.50 8.21
CA GLY A 29 -0.69 5.43 8.36
C GLY A 29 0.02 6.38 7.41
N GLN A 30 1.29 6.08 7.12
CA GLN A 30 2.13 6.92 6.27
C GLN A 30 3.17 6.08 5.53
N THR A 31 3.63 6.60 4.39
CA THR A 31 4.81 6.08 3.71
C THR A 31 5.95 7.08 3.90
N ASN A 32 7.04 6.61 4.50
CA ASN A 32 8.24 7.38 4.77
C ASN A 32 9.23 7.18 3.64
N VAL A 33 9.94 8.24 3.27
CA VAL A 33 10.97 8.21 2.24
C VAL A 33 12.19 8.96 2.75
N LEU A 34 13.36 8.36 2.57
CA LEU A 34 14.66 9.00 2.76
C LEU A 34 15.41 8.97 1.43
N LEU A 35 15.34 10.07 0.68
CA LEU A 35 16.02 10.18 -0.61
C LEU A 35 17.51 10.50 -0.42
N ASP A 36 18.36 9.89 -1.25
CA ASP A 36 19.73 10.36 -1.45
C ASP A 36 19.70 11.61 -2.34
N THR A 37 19.47 12.76 -1.72
CA THR A 37 19.38 14.05 -2.41
C THR A 37 20.70 14.45 -3.06
N ALA A 38 21.84 13.99 -2.55
CA ALA A 38 23.15 14.25 -3.15
C ALA A 38 23.34 13.45 -4.45
N ALA A 39 22.90 12.19 -4.46
CA ALA A 39 22.87 11.38 -5.67
C ALA A 39 21.92 11.97 -6.72
N LEU A 40 20.71 12.38 -6.33
CA LEU A 40 19.74 13.01 -7.24
C LEU A 40 20.24 14.35 -7.80
N GLU A 41 20.87 15.19 -6.98
CA GLU A 41 21.44 16.45 -7.44
C GLU A 41 22.59 16.21 -8.42
N THR A 42 23.48 15.27 -8.11
CA THR A 42 24.64 14.95 -8.95
C THR A 42 24.25 14.28 -10.27
N ALA A 43 23.29 13.35 -10.23
CA ALA A 43 22.92 12.53 -11.37
C ALA A 43 21.85 13.16 -12.27
N ALA A 44 20.94 13.93 -11.68
CA ALA A 44 19.74 14.46 -12.34
C ALA A 44 19.56 15.97 -12.19
N SER A 45 20.51 16.70 -11.61
CA SER A 45 20.36 18.14 -11.32
C SER A 45 19.07 18.48 -10.57
N LEU A 46 18.59 17.56 -9.72
CA LEU A 46 17.39 17.72 -8.91
C LEU A 46 17.81 18.11 -7.50
N SER A 47 17.68 19.39 -7.17
CA SER A 47 17.91 19.90 -5.82
C SER A 47 16.58 20.05 -5.10
N LEU A 48 16.41 19.36 -3.97
CA LEU A 48 15.18 19.44 -3.16
C LEU A 48 15.00 20.87 -2.62
N SER A 49 13.93 21.56 -3.01
CA SER A 49 13.64 22.93 -2.59
C SER A 49 12.53 23.02 -1.54
N GLY A 50 11.64 22.03 -1.47
CA GLY A 50 10.57 22.04 -0.47
C GLY A 50 9.65 20.82 -0.52
N VAL A 51 8.67 20.84 0.38
CA VAL A 51 7.57 19.89 0.44
C VAL A 51 6.27 20.65 0.68
N SER A 52 5.15 20.09 0.22
CA SER A 52 3.82 20.66 0.47
C SER A 52 3.40 20.52 1.95
N ASP A 53 2.41 21.30 2.38
CA ASP A 53 1.88 21.30 3.76
C ASP A 53 1.41 19.93 4.28
N ALA A 54 0.97 19.03 3.39
CA ALA A 54 0.51 17.69 3.76
C ALA A 54 1.65 16.73 4.14
N VAL A 55 2.88 17.06 3.79
CA VAL A 55 4.05 16.22 4.03
C VAL A 55 4.52 16.38 5.47
N ILE A 56 4.78 15.25 6.13
CA ILE A 56 5.29 15.19 7.49
C ILE A 56 6.82 15.18 7.41
N ALA A 57 7.47 16.16 8.03
CA ALA A 57 8.93 16.25 8.10
C ALA A 57 9.39 16.61 9.53
N PRO A 58 10.32 15.85 10.15
CA PRO A 58 10.94 14.63 9.61
C PRO A 58 9.97 13.44 9.59
N GLY A 59 10.22 12.50 8.68
CA GLY A 59 9.60 11.17 8.67
C GLY A 59 10.21 10.22 9.71
N SER A 60 9.87 8.93 9.59
CA SER A 60 10.30 7.89 10.54
C SER A 60 11.56 7.13 10.12
N LEU A 61 12.23 7.55 9.04
CA LEU A 61 13.50 6.97 8.57
C LEU A 61 14.73 7.74 9.08
N GLY A 62 14.53 8.73 9.96
CA GLY A 62 15.59 9.55 10.54
C GLY A 62 15.67 10.95 9.93
N ASP A 63 16.78 11.65 10.21
CA ASP A 63 17.01 13.02 9.77
C ASP A 63 16.98 13.13 8.24
N GLY A 64 16.29 14.13 7.73
CA GLY A 64 16.13 14.34 6.29
C GLY A 64 15.07 13.47 5.61
N SER A 65 14.46 12.52 6.32
CA SER A 65 13.32 11.78 5.78
C SER A 65 12.05 12.62 5.79
N VAL A 66 11.13 12.29 4.89
CA VAL A 66 9.78 12.85 4.82
C VAL A 66 8.77 11.71 4.87
N ALA A 67 7.51 12.01 5.21
CA ALA A 67 6.45 11.02 5.15
C ALA A 67 5.18 11.59 4.53
N PHE A 68 4.54 10.77 3.72
CA PHE A 68 3.29 11.08 3.04
C PHE A 68 2.16 10.34 3.74
N PRO A 69 1.11 11.03 4.21
CA PRO A 69 -0.03 10.38 4.81
C PRO A 69 -0.74 9.48 3.79
N ILE A 70 -1.14 8.28 4.23
CA ILE A 70 -1.96 7.37 3.42
C ILE A 70 -3.40 7.89 3.44
N ASN A 71 -3.97 8.08 2.26
CA ASN A 71 -5.34 8.53 2.10
C ASN A 71 -6.31 7.49 2.66
N PRO A 72 -7.36 7.92 3.39
CA PRO A 72 -8.37 7.00 3.90
C PRO A 72 -9.15 6.37 2.73
N ARG A 73 -9.71 5.17 2.96
CA ARG A 73 -10.56 4.48 1.96
C ARG A 73 -11.82 5.28 1.56
N THR A 74 -12.21 6.24 2.38
CA THR A 74 -13.35 7.14 2.14
C THR A 74 -12.95 8.46 1.47
N ALA A 75 -11.67 8.63 1.10
CA ALA A 75 -11.24 9.81 0.39
C ALA A 75 -12.00 9.96 -0.94
N SER A 76 -12.19 11.21 -1.34
CA SER A 76 -12.86 11.59 -2.57
C SER A 76 -12.08 12.70 -3.25
N ALA A 77 -12.37 12.92 -4.53
CA ALA A 77 -11.72 13.94 -5.34
C ALA A 77 -11.58 15.29 -4.58
N PRO A 78 -10.39 15.92 -4.61
CA PRO A 78 -9.26 15.63 -5.51
C PRO A 78 -8.36 14.45 -5.07
N LEU A 79 -8.56 13.87 -3.89
CA LEU A 79 -7.77 12.74 -3.40
C LEU A 79 -8.32 11.40 -3.90
N LEU A 80 -7.44 10.43 -4.10
CA LEU A 80 -7.81 9.06 -4.42
C LEU A 80 -7.91 8.21 -3.15
N PRO A 81 -8.94 7.34 -3.02
CA PRO A 81 -9.05 6.44 -1.89
C PRO A 81 -8.07 5.27 -1.99
N THR A 82 -7.39 4.97 -0.89
CA THR A 82 -6.62 3.73 -0.77
C THR A 82 -7.55 2.52 -0.89
N THR A 83 -7.19 1.58 -1.78
CA THR A 83 -7.94 0.35 -2.00
C THR A 83 -7.18 -0.89 -1.55
N PHE A 84 -5.89 -0.75 -1.22
CA PHE A 84 -4.99 -1.86 -0.93
C PHE A 84 -5.55 -2.84 0.11
N ALA A 85 -5.48 -4.12 -0.24
CA ALA A 85 -6.01 -5.23 0.53
C ALA A 85 -5.03 -6.41 0.46
N TYR A 86 -4.99 -7.25 1.50
CA TYR A 86 -4.19 -8.48 1.55
C TYR A 86 -4.76 -9.46 2.58
N ASP A 87 -4.44 -10.74 2.46
CA ASP A 87 -4.57 -11.73 3.53
C ASP A 87 -3.24 -11.81 4.28
N SER A 88 -3.25 -11.70 5.61
CA SER A 88 -2.01 -11.76 6.40
C SER A 88 -1.36 -13.15 6.37
N ASP A 89 -2.13 -14.21 6.13
CA ASP A 89 -1.62 -15.58 6.05
C ASP A 89 -1.08 -15.92 4.65
N ASP A 90 -1.46 -15.17 3.62
CA ASP A 90 -0.98 -15.33 2.23
C ASP A 90 -0.82 -13.99 1.53
N PHE A 91 0.07 -13.13 2.05
CA PHE A 91 0.25 -11.78 1.49
C PHE A 91 0.59 -11.81 0.00
N LEU A 92 1.61 -12.58 -0.39
CA LEU A 92 2.12 -12.62 -1.76
C LEU A 92 1.13 -13.21 -2.77
N GLY A 93 0.19 -14.05 -2.33
CA GLY A 93 -0.85 -14.64 -3.17
C GLY A 93 -2.13 -13.81 -3.30
N THR A 94 -2.34 -12.83 -2.42
CA THR A 94 -3.66 -12.20 -2.24
C THR A 94 -3.69 -10.67 -2.30
N PHE A 95 -2.54 -10.01 -2.25
CA PHE A 95 -2.54 -8.54 -2.26
C PHE A 95 -3.19 -7.98 -3.54
N SER A 96 -3.87 -6.84 -3.41
CA SER A 96 -4.50 -6.17 -4.54
C SER A 96 -4.78 -4.69 -4.24
N GLY A 97 -5.09 -3.92 -5.28
CA GLY A 97 -5.40 -2.49 -5.16
C GLY A 97 -4.14 -1.61 -5.11
N ALA A 98 -4.31 -0.39 -4.63
CA ALA A 98 -3.24 0.61 -4.54
C ALA A 98 -3.28 1.36 -3.20
N ILE A 99 -2.12 1.88 -2.78
CA ILE A 99 -1.99 2.79 -1.64
C ILE A 99 -1.84 4.20 -2.18
N GLU A 100 -2.76 5.08 -1.78
CA GLU A 100 -2.83 6.45 -2.27
C GLU A 100 -2.35 7.42 -1.19
N HIS A 101 -1.68 8.49 -1.60
CA HIS A 101 -1.11 9.48 -0.70
C HIS A 101 -1.49 10.89 -1.10
N GLU A 102 -1.41 11.80 -0.14
CA GLU A 102 -1.48 13.24 -0.37
C GLU A 102 -0.11 13.88 -0.11
N GLY A 103 0.23 14.86 -0.93
CA GLY A 103 1.41 15.72 -0.73
C GLY A 103 2.41 15.64 -1.87
N SER A 104 3.24 16.68 -1.97
CA SER A 104 4.20 16.88 -3.04
C SER A 104 5.61 17.18 -2.52
N VAL A 105 6.59 16.83 -3.35
CA VAL A 105 7.99 17.23 -3.25
C VAL A 105 8.28 18.22 -4.37
N LEU A 106 9.03 19.27 -4.03
CA LEU A 106 9.40 20.34 -4.95
C LEU A 106 10.92 20.35 -5.16
N PHE A 107 11.35 20.42 -6.41
CA PHE A 107 12.74 20.49 -6.81
C PHE A 107 13.04 21.77 -7.59
N ASN A 108 14.32 22.15 -7.58
CA ASN A 108 14.88 23.22 -8.41
C ASN A 108 14.15 24.54 -8.24
N SER A 109 14.07 25.02 -7.00
CA SER A 109 13.35 26.24 -6.61
C SER A 109 11.88 26.20 -7.04
N ASP A 110 11.24 25.05 -6.79
CA ASP A 110 9.82 24.79 -7.02
C ASP A 110 9.40 24.79 -8.50
N SER A 111 10.37 24.63 -9.41
CA SER A 111 10.11 24.53 -10.85
C SER A 111 9.68 23.12 -11.29
N VAL A 112 9.98 22.11 -10.47
CA VAL A 112 9.57 20.72 -10.70
C VAL A 112 8.79 20.25 -9.47
N GLU A 113 7.54 19.87 -9.68
CA GLU A 113 6.69 19.28 -8.65
C GLU A 113 6.40 17.83 -9.02
N VAL A 114 6.48 16.96 -8.01
CA VAL A 114 5.94 15.60 -8.06
C VAL A 114 5.16 15.36 -6.78
N GLY A 115 3.97 14.79 -6.89
CA GLY A 115 3.09 14.70 -5.75
C GLY A 115 1.85 13.88 -5.97
N ASN A 116 1.11 13.70 -4.89
CA ASN A 116 0.01 12.74 -4.76
C ASN A 116 0.41 11.38 -5.35
N PHE A 117 0.98 10.55 -4.48
CA PHE A 117 1.64 9.34 -4.92
C PHE A 117 0.72 8.13 -4.85
N THR A 118 0.76 7.31 -5.90
CA THR A 118 0.12 6.01 -5.94
C THR A 118 1.21 4.94 -5.85
N ILE A 119 1.12 4.05 -4.85
CA ILE A 119 1.88 2.80 -4.84
C ILE A 119 1.01 1.74 -5.51
N GLY A 120 1.41 1.33 -6.71
CA GLY A 120 0.74 0.32 -7.52
C GLY A 120 1.57 -0.95 -7.68
N PHE A 121 0.99 -1.95 -8.33
CA PHE A 121 1.68 -3.20 -8.69
C PHE A 121 1.44 -3.55 -10.16
N ASP A 122 2.52 -3.91 -10.85
CA ASP A 122 2.49 -4.51 -12.18
C ASP A 122 3.43 -5.73 -12.21
N GLY A 123 2.86 -6.92 -12.39
CA GLY A 123 3.62 -8.16 -12.47
C GLY A 123 4.59 -8.23 -13.65
N ALA A 124 4.41 -7.42 -14.70
CA ALA A 124 5.36 -7.34 -15.82
C ALA A 124 6.67 -6.62 -15.43
N ARG A 125 6.66 -5.83 -14.34
CA ARG A 125 7.83 -5.15 -13.80
C ARG A 125 8.66 -6.03 -12.87
N ALA A 126 8.06 -7.07 -12.30
CA ALA A 126 8.75 -7.98 -11.40
C ALA A 126 9.94 -8.65 -12.11
N GLY A 127 11.13 -8.57 -11.50
CA GLY A 127 12.37 -9.11 -12.06
C GLY A 127 12.99 -8.29 -13.20
N THR A 128 12.46 -7.08 -13.49
CA THR A 128 13.13 -6.12 -14.37
C THR A 128 14.27 -5.39 -13.63
N LEU A 129 14.91 -4.41 -14.28
CA LEU A 129 16.03 -3.63 -13.70
C LEU A 129 17.16 -4.53 -13.14
N GLY A 130 17.57 -5.52 -13.93
CA GLY A 130 18.60 -6.47 -13.51
C GLY A 130 18.13 -7.52 -12.49
N GLY A 131 16.82 -7.68 -12.29
CA GLY A 131 16.24 -8.62 -11.34
C GLY A 131 15.87 -7.99 -9.98
N ALA A 132 16.07 -6.69 -9.82
CA ALA A 132 15.87 -6.00 -8.55
C ALA A 132 14.41 -5.58 -8.30
N ALA A 133 13.67 -5.19 -9.36
CA ALA A 133 12.32 -4.67 -9.22
C ALA A 133 11.34 -5.74 -8.71
N SER A 134 10.56 -5.39 -7.67
CA SER A 134 9.56 -6.27 -7.05
C SER A 134 8.25 -6.37 -7.84
N GLY A 135 8.03 -5.44 -8.77
CA GLY A 135 6.75 -5.24 -9.45
C GLY A 135 5.90 -4.11 -8.84
N PHE A 136 6.20 -3.70 -7.60
CA PHE A 136 5.63 -2.48 -7.03
C PHE A 136 6.31 -1.24 -7.59
N PHE A 137 5.56 -0.16 -7.73
CA PHE A 137 6.05 1.11 -8.24
C PHE A 137 5.37 2.29 -7.54
N VAL A 138 6.02 3.46 -7.62
CA VAL A 138 5.49 4.74 -7.15
C VAL A 138 5.23 5.63 -8.35
N GLU A 139 3.98 6.01 -8.55
CA GLU A 139 3.53 6.96 -9.55
C GLU A 139 3.19 8.30 -8.90
N SER A 140 3.54 9.39 -9.57
CA SER A 140 3.11 10.74 -9.22
C SER A 140 1.88 11.11 -10.04
N THR A 141 0.86 11.67 -9.40
CA THR A 141 -0.40 12.07 -10.06
C THR A 141 -0.57 13.59 -10.13
N VAL A 142 0.31 14.35 -9.48
CA VAL A 142 0.41 15.82 -9.53
C VAL A 142 1.77 16.24 -10.06
N GLY A 143 1.80 17.31 -10.86
CA GLY A 143 3.02 17.77 -11.50
C GLY A 143 3.44 16.84 -12.64
N ILE A 144 4.55 16.10 -12.48
CA ILE A 144 4.95 15.07 -13.45
C ILE A 144 4.08 13.82 -13.25
N ALA A 145 3.15 13.60 -14.19
CA ALA A 145 2.32 12.40 -14.23
C ALA A 145 3.10 11.24 -14.88
N ALA A 146 3.84 10.50 -14.06
CA ALA A 146 4.63 9.34 -14.48
C ALA A 146 4.92 8.41 -13.30
N ILE A 147 5.24 7.15 -13.61
CA ILE A 147 5.91 6.26 -12.67
C ILE A 147 7.30 6.84 -12.40
N LEU A 148 7.58 7.20 -11.16
CA LEU A 148 8.86 7.80 -10.76
C LEU A 148 9.88 6.77 -10.32
N PHE A 149 9.41 5.78 -9.55
CA PHE A 149 10.27 4.79 -8.95
C PHE A 149 9.68 3.39 -9.09
N ASP A 150 10.54 2.43 -9.41
CA ASP A 150 10.32 1.03 -9.09
C ASP A 150 10.71 0.76 -7.63
N ILE A 151 10.01 -0.16 -6.98
CA ILE A 151 10.34 -0.58 -5.62
C ILE A 151 11.15 -1.87 -5.71
N GLU A 152 12.34 -1.89 -5.09
CA GLU A 152 13.17 -3.09 -4.99
C GLU A 152 12.43 -4.18 -4.19
N ASN A 153 12.85 -5.44 -4.33
CA ASN A 153 12.41 -6.51 -3.42
C ASN A 153 12.54 -6.07 -1.94
N PRO A 154 11.46 -6.17 -1.15
CA PRO A 154 11.46 -5.67 0.22
C PRO A 154 12.58 -6.28 1.07
N SER A 155 13.33 -5.42 1.76
CA SER A 155 14.30 -5.83 2.78
C SER A 155 13.59 -6.29 4.06
N SER A 156 12.37 -5.82 4.28
CA SER A 156 11.47 -6.34 5.32
C SER A 156 10.00 -6.25 4.88
N LEU A 157 9.21 -7.23 5.31
CA LEU A 157 7.77 -7.29 5.11
C LEU A 157 7.14 -7.89 6.37
N ALA A 158 6.25 -7.12 7.02
CA ALA A 158 5.43 -7.58 8.13
C ALA A 158 3.97 -7.18 7.86
N ALA A 159 3.14 -8.17 7.56
CA ALA A 159 1.71 -8.00 7.33
C ALA A 159 0.94 -8.74 8.43
N THR A 160 0.06 -8.04 9.14
CA THR A 160 -0.83 -8.59 10.17
C THR A 160 -2.26 -8.15 9.89
N GLY A 161 -3.25 -8.69 10.60
CA GLY A 161 -4.63 -8.21 10.44
C GLY A 161 -4.82 -6.71 10.69
N SER A 162 -3.91 -6.07 11.44
CA SER A 162 -4.02 -4.68 11.87
C SER A 162 -2.94 -3.73 11.33
N SER A 163 -1.91 -4.25 10.67
CA SER A 163 -0.77 -3.43 10.25
C SER A 163 -0.07 -4.00 9.03
N LEU A 164 0.48 -3.11 8.21
CA LEU A 164 1.35 -3.44 7.10
C LEU A 164 2.61 -2.57 7.17
N ASP A 165 3.75 -3.21 7.42
CA ASP A 165 5.06 -2.60 7.39
C ASP A 165 5.90 -3.20 6.25
N ILE A 166 6.35 -2.36 5.32
CA ILE A 166 7.19 -2.77 4.19
C ILE A 166 8.36 -1.79 4.08
N ALA A 167 9.59 -2.31 4.16
CA ALA A 167 10.80 -1.54 3.89
C ALA A 167 11.46 -2.03 2.60
N ALA A 168 11.84 -1.10 1.72
CA ALA A 168 12.46 -1.38 0.44
C ALA A 168 13.22 -0.16 -0.08
N ASN A 169 14.11 -0.37 -1.04
CA ASN A 169 14.79 0.72 -1.73
C ASN A 169 13.93 1.23 -2.90
N LEU A 170 14.13 2.49 -3.26
CA LEU A 170 13.54 3.14 -4.41
C LEU A 170 14.55 3.15 -5.56
N LEU A 171 14.15 2.55 -6.67
CA LEU A 171 14.93 2.50 -7.90
C LEU A 171 14.31 3.47 -8.89
N VAL A 172 15.11 4.29 -9.58
CA VAL A 172 14.59 5.17 -10.63
C VAL A 172 13.92 4.33 -11.73
N SER A 173 12.67 4.65 -12.05
CA SER A 173 11.93 3.94 -13.10
C SER A 173 12.46 4.26 -14.50
N PRO A 174 12.21 3.39 -15.50
CA PRO A 174 12.50 3.70 -16.90
C PRO A 174 11.80 4.96 -17.42
N GLU A 175 10.56 5.20 -17.00
CA GLU A 175 9.78 6.37 -17.41
C GLU A 175 10.40 7.66 -16.89
N PHE A 176 10.83 7.65 -15.62
CA PHE A 176 11.43 8.83 -15.01
C PHE A 176 12.85 9.07 -15.52
N ALA A 177 13.68 8.03 -15.64
CA ALA A 177 14.98 8.16 -16.28
C ALA A 177 14.87 8.70 -17.73
N GLY A 178 13.86 8.23 -18.47
CA GLY A 178 13.53 8.75 -19.80
C GLY A 178 13.16 10.23 -19.77
N PHE A 179 12.29 10.63 -18.84
CA PHE A 179 11.91 12.04 -18.64
C PHE A 179 13.14 12.91 -18.31
N LEU A 180 14.01 12.48 -17.40
CA LEU A 180 15.19 13.22 -17.00
C LEU A 180 16.17 13.43 -18.15
N GLN A 181 16.40 12.40 -18.98
CA GLN A 181 17.25 12.53 -20.17
C GLN A 181 16.64 13.46 -21.22
N GLN A 182 15.34 13.31 -21.51
CA GLN A 182 14.65 14.13 -22.52
C GLN A 182 14.65 15.62 -22.15
N ASN A 183 14.65 15.93 -20.86
CA ASN A 183 14.72 17.30 -20.35
C ASN A 183 16.15 17.77 -20.03
N SER A 184 17.18 17.00 -20.43
CA SER A 184 18.60 17.34 -20.18
C SER A 184 18.95 17.53 -18.69
N LEU A 185 18.20 16.86 -17.81
CA LEU A 185 18.42 16.84 -16.36
C LEU A 185 19.43 15.76 -15.97
N ALA A 186 19.42 14.64 -16.69
CA ALA A 186 20.41 13.56 -16.57
C ALA A 186 21.22 13.40 -17.86
N SER A 187 22.53 13.12 -17.71
CA SER A 187 23.45 12.90 -18.84
C SER A 187 23.55 11.43 -19.28
N SER A 188 22.92 10.52 -18.52
CA SER A 188 22.89 9.08 -18.79
C SER A 188 21.57 8.47 -18.29
N ASP A 189 21.32 7.22 -18.67
CA ASP A 189 20.16 6.47 -18.19
C ASP A 189 20.33 6.08 -16.73
N LEU A 190 19.41 6.58 -15.89
CA LEU A 190 19.37 6.31 -14.46
C LEU A 190 18.46 5.15 -14.08
N SER A 191 17.83 4.47 -15.05
CA SER A 191 16.90 3.36 -14.79
C SER A 191 17.55 2.30 -13.89
N GLY A 192 16.92 1.99 -12.76
CA GLY A 192 17.41 1.01 -11.78
C GLY A 192 18.46 1.53 -10.81
N VAL A 193 18.84 2.81 -10.87
CA VAL A 193 19.70 3.42 -9.85
C VAL A 193 18.92 3.56 -8.54
N ASP A 194 19.50 3.07 -7.45
CA ASP A 194 18.99 3.28 -6.10
C ASP A 194 19.15 4.76 -5.71
N VAL A 195 18.05 5.37 -5.26
CA VAL A 195 17.98 6.79 -4.89
C VAL A 195 17.39 7.00 -3.50
N GLY A 196 17.25 5.94 -2.70
CA GLY A 196 16.88 6.06 -1.30
C GLY A 196 15.99 4.95 -0.77
N ASP A 197 15.60 5.11 0.48
CA ASP A 197 14.83 4.14 1.23
C ASP A 197 13.36 4.54 1.33
N ALA A 198 12.47 3.55 1.30
CA ALA A 198 11.05 3.71 1.58
C ALA A 198 10.60 2.78 2.70
N LEU A 199 9.68 3.27 3.53
CA LEU A 199 9.01 2.51 4.58
C LEU A 199 7.52 2.82 4.55
N VAL A 200 6.71 1.88 4.08
CA VAL A 200 5.27 1.87 4.33
C VAL A 200 5.06 1.47 5.77
N ALA A 201 4.41 2.33 6.56
CA ALA A 201 4.00 2.05 7.94
C ALA A 201 2.49 2.31 8.05
N ALA A 202 1.70 1.29 7.74
CA ALA A 202 0.28 1.40 7.49
C ALA A 202 -0.57 0.71 8.55
N GLY A 203 -1.67 1.36 8.92
CA GLY A 203 -2.75 0.75 9.69
C GLY A 203 -3.69 0.00 8.76
N ALA A 204 -4.08 -1.21 9.17
CA ALA A 204 -5.04 -2.03 8.47
C ALA A 204 -6.23 -2.40 9.36
N VAL A 205 -7.35 -2.73 8.72
CA VAL A 205 -8.56 -3.19 9.41
C VAL A 205 -9.02 -4.49 8.75
N PRO A 206 -9.19 -5.58 9.53
CA PRO A 206 -9.73 -6.83 9.01
C PRO A 206 -11.17 -6.66 8.53
N GLU A 207 -11.57 -7.45 7.54
CA GLU A 207 -12.97 -7.58 7.20
C GLU A 207 -13.79 -8.05 8.42
N PRO A 208 -14.96 -7.46 8.67
CA PRO A 208 -15.84 -7.98 9.70
C PRO A 208 -16.23 -9.41 9.33
N SER A 209 -15.73 -10.38 10.10
CA SER A 209 -16.01 -11.81 9.84
C SER A 209 -17.52 -12.04 9.64
N SER A 210 -17.86 -12.75 8.58
CA SER A 210 -19.26 -13.07 8.23
C SER A 210 -19.99 -13.81 9.37
N VAL A 211 -19.26 -14.47 10.27
CA VAL A 211 -19.76 -15.10 11.50
C VAL A 211 -20.27 -14.06 12.51
N ALA A 212 -19.55 -12.95 12.71
CA ALA A 212 -20.01 -11.86 13.58
C ALA A 212 -21.29 -11.21 13.03
N LEU A 213 -21.37 -11.03 11.71
CA LEU A 213 -22.57 -10.51 11.04
C LEU A 213 -23.76 -11.48 11.15
N ALA A 214 -23.52 -12.78 10.93
CA ALA A 214 -24.55 -13.81 11.10
C ALA A 214 -25.04 -13.90 12.55
N GLY A 215 -24.14 -13.76 13.53
CA GLY A 215 -24.48 -13.71 14.95
C GLY A 215 -25.42 -12.54 15.30
N LEU A 216 -25.18 -11.36 14.74
CA LEU A 216 -26.05 -10.19 14.89
C LEU A 216 -27.45 -10.42 14.29
N VAL A 217 -27.53 -11.03 13.11
CA VAL A 217 -28.82 -11.36 12.47
C VAL A 217 -29.60 -12.39 13.30
N VAL A 218 -28.93 -13.43 13.81
CA VAL A 218 -29.56 -14.45 14.66
C VAL A 218 -30.03 -13.84 15.99
N ALA A 219 -29.22 -12.98 16.62
CA ALA A 219 -29.60 -12.29 17.86
C ALA A 219 -30.81 -11.37 17.65
N ALA A 220 -30.84 -10.59 16.56
CA ALA A 220 -31.96 -9.72 16.21
C ALA A 220 -33.24 -10.52 15.88
N ALA A 221 -33.12 -11.66 15.20
CA ALA A 221 -34.25 -12.55 14.94
C ALA A 221 -34.79 -13.20 16.22
N ALA A 222 -33.91 -13.59 17.14
CA ALA A 222 -34.27 -14.20 18.43
C ALA A 222 -35.00 -13.22 19.36
N THR A 223 -34.52 -11.97 19.44
CA THR A 223 -35.19 -10.93 20.26
C THR A 223 -36.54 -10.51 19.66
N ARG A 224 -36.65 -10.44 18.33
CA ARG A 224 -37.92 -10.13 17.65
C ARG A 224 -38.99 -11.21 17.84
N ARG A 225 -38.60 -12.49 17.94
CA ARG A 225 -39.53 -13.58 18.27
C ARG A 225 -39.98 -13.58 19.73
N ARG A 226 -39.20 -13.01 20.64
CA ARG A 226 -39.52 -12.94 22.07
C ARG A 226 -40.52 -11.84 22.43
N ASN A 227 -40.61 -10.81 21.59
CA ASN A 227 -41.49 -9.65 21.76
C ASN A 227 -42.78 -9.73 20.93
N ARG A 228 -43.09 -10.89 20.35
CA ARG A 228 -44.37 -11.20 19.69
C ARG A 228 -45.06 -12.30 20.47
#